data_AF-A0A429BUR2-F1
#
_entry.id   AF-A0A429BUR2-F1
#
_cell.length_a   1.000
_cell.length_b   1.000
_cell.length_c   1.000
_cell.angle_alpha   90.00
_cell.angle_beta   90.00
_cell.angle_gamma   90.00
#
_symmetry.space_group_name_H-M   'P 1'
#
loop_
_entity.id
_entity.type
_entity.pdbx_description
1 polymer ?
#
loop_
_entity_poly.entity_id
_entity_poly.type
_entity_poly.pdbx_seq_one_letter_code
_entity_poly.pdbx_strand_id
1 'polypeptide(L)'
;MDDAPAPAPAPEPEPVAGPAPAPEPEPVAGPAPGAEPEPEREPEQEEAAEPAGPELGAALEAILMVVDEPVAEITLAQVLERPTHEVSAALRGLAAEYTAAGRGFDLREVAGGWRFYTRADCAPLVERFVRDGQQTRLTQAALETLAVVAYRQPVSRARVAAVRGVNSDGVMRTLVARGLVEEAGTDPESQAVLYRTSSYFLERLGLRDLSELPELAPFLPDDVENLEETTK
;
A
#
# COMPACT_ATOMS: atom_id res chain seq x y z
N MET A 1 3.68 -12.83 -67.42
CA MET A 1 4.97 -13.27 -66.86
C MET A 1 5.84 -12.05 -66.93
N ASP A 2 5.79 -11.24 -65.87
CA ASP A 2 6.65 -10.06 -65.71
C ASP A 2 7.31 -10.17 -64.34
N ASP A 3 8.62 -10.03 -64.41
CA ASP A 3 9.65 -10.47 -63.49
C ASP A 3 9.92 -9.36 -62.47
N ALA A 4 9.71 -9.64 -61.19
CA ALA A 4 10.00 -8.70 -60.11
C ALA A 4 11.50 -8.76 -59.76
N PRO A 5 12.23 -7.63 -59.71
CA PRO A 5 13.67 -7.65 -59.44
C PRO A 5 13.98 -7.99 -57.98
N ALA A 6 14.97 -8.86 -57.79
CA ALA A 6 15.48 -9.30 -56.49
C ALA A 6 16.19 -8.16 -55.72
N PRO A 7 16.10 -8.12 -54.37
CA PRO A 7 16.76 -7.11 -53.55
C PRO A 7 18.27 -7.34 -53.42
N ALA A 8 19.02 -6.24 -53.33
CA ALA A 8 20.48 -6.19 -53.22
C ALA A 8 21.00 -6.76 -51.88
N PRO A 9 22.22 -7.35 -51.85
CA PRO A 9 22.81 -7.94 -50.64
C PRO A 9 23.34 -6.89 -49.65
N ALA A 10 23.24 -7.20 -48.36
CA ALA A 10 23.73 -6.40 -47.25
C ALA A 10 25.28 -6.40 -47.15
N PRO A 11 25.91 -5.32 -46.64
CA PRO A 11 27.37 -5.25 -46.51
C PRO A 11 27.90 -6.11 -45.35
N GLU A 12 29.07 -6.72 -45.57
CA GLU A 12 29.81 -7.56 -44.62
C GLU A 12 30.50 -6.72 -43.51
N PRO A 13 30.66 -7.25 -42.28
CA PRO A 13 31.32 -6.53 -41.19
C PRO A 13 32.86 -6.57 -41.27
N GLU A 14 33.50 -5.44 -40.97
CA GLU A 14 34.96 -5.27 -40.91
C GLU A 14 35.61 -6.03 -39.73
N PRO A 15 36.87 -6.48 -39.86
CA PRO A 15 37.55 -7.27 -38.83
C PRO A 15 38.10 -6.40 -37.68
N VAL A 16 37.78 -6.79 -36.44
CA VAL A 16 38.30 -6.18 -35.21
C VAL A 16 39.75 -6.61 -34.97
N ALA A 17 40.65 -5.63 -34.85
CA ALA A 17 42.06 -5.82 -34.54
C ALA A 17 42.26 -6.40 -33.11
N GLY A 18 43.06 -7.46 -33.00
CA GLY A 18 43.40 -8.09 -31.72
C GLY A 18 44.37 -7.24 -30.87
N PRO A 19 44.33 -7.37 -29.53
CA PRO A 19 45.22 -6.63 -28.65
C PRO A 19 46.65 -7.20 -28.65
N ALA A 20 47.64 -6.29 -28.68
CA ALA A 20 49.08 -6.57 -28.65
C ALA A 20 49.55 -7.04 -27.24
N PRO A 21 50.67 -7.80 -27.15
CA PRO A 21 51.13 -8.41 -25.90
C PRO A 21 51.88 -7.42 -24.98
N ALA A 22 51.78 -7.67 -23.67
CA ALA A 22 52.46 -6.91 -22.61
C ALA A 22 53.98 -7.19 -22.56
N PRO A 23 54.84 -6.21 -22.22
CA PRO A 23 56.24 -6.47 -21.94
C PRO A 23 56.51 -6.86 -20.47
N GLU A 24 57.44 -7.79 -20.30
CA GLU A 24 57.98 -8.36 -19.05
C GLU A 24 58.89 -7.38 -18.28
N PRO A 25 59.11 -7.56 -16.95
CA PRO A 25 59.96 -6.67 -16.15
C PRO A 25 61.45 -7.07 -16.17
N GLU A 26 62.34 -6.08 -16.26
CA GLU A 26 63.81 -6.23 -16.10
C GLU A 26 64.25 -6.17 -14.61
N PRO A 27 65.41 -6.75 -14.25
CA PRO A 27 65.79 -7.05 -12.87
C PRO A 27 66.48 -5.89 -12.13
N VAL A 28 66.27 -5.87 -10.82
CA VAL A 28 66.75 -4.87 -9.86
C VAL A 28 68.23 -5.07 -9.52
N ALA A 29 69.05 -4.03 -9.66
CA ALA A 29 70.41 -3.97 -9.12
C ALA A 29 70.39 -3.43 -7.67
N GLY A 30 71.19 -4.07 -6.81
CA GLY A 30 71.21 -3.92 -5.36
C GLY A 30 71.94 -2.67 -4.78
N PRO A 31 72.26 -2.67 -3.47
CA PRO A 31 71.86 -1.60 -2.56
C PRO A 31 73.03 -0.72 -2.07
N ALA A 32 72.72 0.50 -1.63
CA ALA A 32 73.63 1.32 -0.84
C ALA A 32 72.95 1.80 0.46
N PRO A 33 73.68 1.85 1.60
CA PRO A 33 73.09 1.94 2.93
C PRO A 33 73.07 3.37 3.47
N GLY A 34 72.11 3.66 4.35
CA GLY A 34 72.15 4.82 5.24
C GLY A 34 71.12 5.90 4.93
N ALA A 35 69.87 5.64 5.30
CA ALA A 35 68.89 6.67 5.61
C ALA A 35 67.95 6.10 6.71
N GLU A 36 67.52 6.99 7.59
CA GLU A 36 66.86 6.75 8.87
C GLU A 36 65.54 5.95 8.73
N PRO A 37 65.05 5.29 9.79
CA PRO A 37 63.79 4.56 9.70
C PRO A 37 62.64 5.56 9.47
N GLU A 38 62.07 5.54 8.26
CA GLU A 38 60.80 6.19 7.98
C GLU A 38 59.73 5.58 8.89
N PRO A 39 58.85 6.39 9.51
CA PRO A 39 57.73 5.84 10.24
C PRO A 39 56.87 5.05 9.26
N GLU A 40 56.64 3.77 9.59
CA GLU A 40 55.73 2.88 8.89
C GLU A 40 54.41 3.63 8.68
N ARG A 41 54.09 3.97 7.43
CA ARG A 41 52.75 4.46 7.08
C ARG A 41 51.79 3.32 7.40
N GLU A 42 51.11 3.47 8.54
CA GLU A 42 49.91 2.74 8.86
C GLU A 42 49.01 2.76 7.61
N PRO A 43 48.46 1.61 7.18
CA PRO A 43 47.59 1.59 6.02
C PRO A 43 46.47 2.58 6.29
N GLU A 44 46.38 3.61 5.44
CA GLU A 44 45.27 4.54 5.43
C GLU A 44 44.02 3.68 5.45
N GLN A 45 43.31 3.73 6.58
CA GLN A 45 42.05 3.05 6.75
C GLN A 45 41.17 3.61 5.65
N GLU A 46 40.92 2.78 4.65
CA GLU A 46 39.94 3.00 3.61
C GLU A 46 38.63 3.19 4.39
N GLU A 47 38.32 4.46 4.63
CA GLU A 47 37.11 4.91 5.30
C GLU A 47 36.00 4.24 4.51
N ALA A 48 35.40 3.20 5.10
CA ALA A 48 34.29 2.49 4.52
C ALA A 48 33.22 3.55 4.30
N ALA A 49 33.11 4.03 3.05
CA ALA A 49 32.17 5.06 2.66
C ALA A 49 30.82 4.64 3.22
N GLU A 50 30.29 5.45 4.15
CA GLU A 50 28.92 5.33 4.60
C GLU A 50 28.06 5.15 3.35
N PRO A 51 27.09 4.21 3.31
CA PRO A 51 26.33 3.97 2.10
C PRO A 51 25.75 5.31 1.66
N ALA A 52 26.24 5.80 0.50
CA ALA A 52 25.75 7.04 -0.06
C ALA A 52 24.22 6.90 -0.07
N GLY A 53 23.54 7.84 0.57
CA GLY A 53 22.08 7.80 0.70
C GLY A 53 21.42 7.59 -0.66
N PRO A 54 20.13 7.18 -0.68
CA PRO A 54 19.43 6.95 -1.94
C PRO A 54 19.58 8.16 -2.87
N GLU A 55 19.71 7.92 -4.17
CA GLU A 55 19.73 8.99 -5.17
C GLU A 55 18.51 9.91 -4.98
N LEU A 56 18.67 11.20 -5.27
CA LEU A 56 17.64 12.21 -5.03
C LEU A 56 16.27 11.82 -5.59
N GLY A 57 16.24 11.21 -6.78
CA GLY A 57 15.01 10.71 -7.39
C GLY A 57 14.33 9.63 -6.56
N ALA A 58 15.08 8.61 -6.13
CA ALA A 58 14.57 7.53 -5.29
C ALA A 58 14.08 8.03 -3.92
N ALA A 59 14.75 9.02 -3.33
CA ALA A 59 14.31 9.63 -2.09
C ALA A 59 12.99 10.41 -2.27
N LEU A 60 12.85 11.16 -3.36
CA LEU A 60 11.61 11.87 -3.69
C LEU A 60 10.45 10.91 -3.95
N GLU A 61 10.68 9.82 -4.69
CA GLU A 61 9.70 8.75 -4.91
C GLU A 61 9.19 8.18 -3.60
N ALA A 62 10.11 7.81 -2.69
CA ALA A 62 9.77 7.21 -1.41
C ALA A 62 8.89 8.13 -0.56
N ILE A 63 9.22 9.42 -0.49
CA ILE A 63 8.42 10.41 0.26
C ILE A 63 7.05 10.58 -0.41
N LEU A 64 7.01 10.82 -1.73
CA LEU A 64 5.78 11.10 -2.46
C LEU A 64 4.82 9.89 -2.53
N MET A 65 5.32 8.67 -2.33
CA MET A 65 4.50 7.45 -2.26
C MET A 65 3.63 7.40 -1.00
N VAL A 66 4.09 7.98 0.12
CA VAL A 66 3.44 7.82 1.44
C VAL A 66 2.47 8.96 1.75
N VAL A 67 2.61 10.11 1.11
CA VAL A 67 1.83 11.31 1.40
C VAL A 67 0.38 11.19 0.92
N ASP A 68 -0.56 11.79 1.65
CA ASP A 68 -2.00 11.85 1.36
C ASP A 68 -2.46 13.20 0.78
N GLU A 69 -1.62 14.24 0.89
CA GLU A 69 -1.82 15.56 0.29
C GLU A 69 -0.64 15.98 -0.64
N PRO A 70 -0.81 17.00 -1.52
CA PRO A 70 0.30 17.57 -2.29
C PRO A 70 1.37 18.23 -1.42
N VAL A 71 2.65 17.97 -1.71
CA VAL A 71 3.77 18.48 -0.90
C VAL A 71 4.54 19.57 -1.64
N ALA A 72 4.75 20.71 -0.99
CA ALA A 72 5.50 21.82 -1.57
C ALA A 72 6.99 21.46 -1.77
N GLU A 73 7.60 21.99 -2.84
CA GLU A 73 9.02 21.77 -3.16
C GLU A 73 9.95 22.22 -2.02
N ILE A 74 9.58 23.30 -1.32
CA ILE A 74 10.35 23.82 -0.18
C ILE A 74 10.37 22.79 0.96
N THR A 75 9.25 22.13 1.24
CA THR A 75 9.16 21.11 2.28
C THR A 75 10.01 19.88 1.92
N LEU A 76 9.95 19.43 0.65
CA LEU A 76 10.80 18.34 0.16
C LEU A 76 12.29 18.69 0.25
N ALA A 77 12.65 19.92 -0.14
CA ALA A 77 14.02 20.43 -0.05
C ALA A 77 14.55 20.47 1.38
N GLN A 78 13.71 20.86 2.35
CA GLN A 78 14.06 20.86 3.77
C GLN A 78 14.30 19.45 4.31
N VAL A 79 13.43 18.49 3.98
CA VAL A 79 13.54 17.11 4.46
C VAL A 79 14.75 16.40 3.85
N LEU A 80 15.07 16.68 2.59
CA LEU A 80 16.18 16.07 1.86
C LEU A 80 17.50 16.82 2.04
N GLU A 81 17.48 17.96 2.73
CA GLU A 81 18.64 18.85 2.90
C GLU A 81 19.31 19.22 1.55
N ARG A 82 18.48 19.50 0.54
CA ARG A 82 18.92 19.88 -0.81
C ARG A 82 18.45 21.28 -1.21
N PRO A 83 19.15 21.97 -2.13
CA PRO A 83 18.64 23.21 -2.70
C PRO A 83 17.30 22.98 -3.41
N THR A 84 16.34 23.90 -3.22
CA THR A 84 15.00 23.79 -3.80
C THR A 84 15.03 23.66 -5.34
N HIS A 85 15.96 24.33 -6.01
CA HIS A 85 16.09 24.26 -7.47
C HIS A 85 16.48 22.85 -7.97
N GLU A 86 17.29 22.10 -7.21
CA GLU A 86 17.64 20.72 -7.56
C GLU A 86 16.45 19.79 -7.40
N VAL A 87 15.70 19.93 -6.30
CA VAL A 87 14.45 19.18 -6.06
C VAL A 87 13.43 19.46 -7.16
N SER A 88 13.25 20.73 -7.51
CA SER A 88 12.38 21.19 -8.58
C SER A 88 12.77 20.58 -9.94
N ALA A 89 14.07 20.52 -10.24
CA ALA A 89 14.56 19.89 -11.47
C ALA A 89 14.33 18.37 -11.46
N ALA A 90 14.61 17.70 -10.34
CA ALA A 90 14.41 16.25 -10.19
C ALA A 90 12.93 15.85 -10.33
N LEU A 91 12.02 16.59 -9.69
CA LEU A 91 10.57 16.35 -9.79
C LEU A 91 10.06 16.46 -11.23
N ARG A 92 10.49 17.49 -11.96
CA ARG A 92 10.13 17.64 -13.39
C ARG A 92 10.73 16.54 -14.25
N GLY A 93 11.97 16.12 -13.97
CA GLY A 93 12.62 14.99 -14.63
C GLY A 93 11.81 13.70 -14.46
N LEU A 94 11.52 13.33 -13.21
CA LEU A 94 10.71 12.15 -12.88
C LEU A 94 9.32 12.20 -13.53
N ALA A 95 8.64 13.35 -13.49
CA ALA A 95 7.33 13.50 -14.11
C ALA A 95 7.38 13.27 -15.64
N ALA A 96 8.40 13.79 -16.32
CA ALA A 96 8.60 13.57 -17.74
C ALA A 96 8.93 12.09 -18.04
N GLU A 97 9.78 11.47 -17.24
CA GLU A 97 10.16 10.05 -17.37
C GLU A 97 8.96 9.12 -17.22
N TYR A 98 8.12 9.30 -16.19
CA TYR A 98 6.91 8.48 -16.02
C TYR A 98 5.90 8.67 -17.14
N THR A 99 5.79 9.92 -17.63
CA THR A 99 4.92 10.24 -18.77
C THR A 99 5.40 9.50 -20.01
N ALA A 100 6.69 9.62 -20.36
CA ALA A 100 7.30 8.97 -21.52
C ALA A 100 7.29 7.44 -21.43
N ALA A 101 7.48 6.89 -20.23
CA ALA A 101 7.45 5.45 -19.98
C ALA A 101 6.03 4.84 -19.99
N GLY A 102 4.98 5.65 -20.15
CA GLY A 102 3.62 5.13 -20.23
C GLY A 102 3.07 4.54 -18.92
N ARG A 103 3.55 5.01 -17.76
CA ARG A 103 3.12 4.47 -16.45
C ARG A 103 1.63 4.73 -16.17
N GLY A 104 1.00 3.89 -15.35
CA GLY A 104 -0.42 4.02 -14.96
C GLY A 104 -0.71 5.18 -13.99
N PHE A 105 0.32 5.91 -13.58
CA PHE A 105 0.25 7.08 -12.72
C PHE A 105 1.09 8.22 -13.31
N ASP A 106 0.77 9.44 -12.93
CA ASP A 106 1.51 10.65 -13.28
C ASP A 106 1.92 11.37 -11.99
N LEU A 107 3.14 11.91 -11.98
CA LEU A 107 3.58 12.86 -10.97
C LEU A 107 3.20 14.27 -11.43
N ARG A 108 2.38 14.98 -10.65
CA ARG A 108 1.83 16.30 -11.05
C ARG A 108 2.04 17.35 -9.97
N GLU A 109 2.23 18.58 -10.43
CA GLU A 109 2.20 19.79 -9.59
C GLU A 109 0.76 20.34 -9.53
N VAL A 110 0.17 20.38 -8.34
CA VAL A 110 -1.18 20.87 -8.08
C VAL A 110 -1.18 21.72 -6.82
N ALA A 111 -1.81 22.90 -6.88
CA ALA A 111 -1.91 23.85 -5.76
C ALA A 111 -0.55 24.23 -5.12
N GLY A 112 0.53 24.24 -5.90
CA GLY A 112 1.88 24.54 -5.42
C GLY A 112 2.59 23.39 -4.73
N GLY A 113 2.06 22.17 -4.82
CA GLY A 113 2.67 20.95 -4.30
C GLY A 113 2.67 19.81 -5.31
N TRP A 114 3.46 18.78 -5.04
CA TRP A 114 3.65 17.62 -5.90
C TRP A 114 2.99 16.38 -5.31
N ARG A 115 2.36 15.56 -6.17
CA ARG A 115 1.69 14.32 -5.77
C ARG A 115 1.55 13.34 -6.94
N PHE A 116 1.50 12.04 -6.63
CA PHE A 116 1.11 11.00 -7.57
C PHE A 116 -0.41 10.95 -7.79
N TYR A 117 -0.81 10.88 -9.05
CA TYR A 117 -2.18 10.70 -9.48
C TYR A 117 -2.29 9.52 -10.43
N THR A 118 -3.43 8.84 -10.45
CA THR A 118 -3.71 7.85 -11.50
C THR A 118 -3.86 8.54 -12.84
N ARG A 119 -3.32 7.94 -13.91
CA ARG A 119 -3.50 8.46 -15.27
C ARG A 119 -4.98 8.40 -15.66
N ALA A 120 -5.43 9.37 -16.44
CA ALA A 120 -6.83 9.47 -16.88
C ALA A 120 -7.28 8.21 -17.65
N ASP A 121 -6.40 7.64 -18.47
CA ASP A 121 -6.67 6.41 -19.24
C ASP A 121 -6.95 5.19 -18.34
N CYS A 122 -6.43 5.21 -17.10
CA CYS A 122 -6.67 4.17 -16.11
C CYS A 122 -7.94 4.42 -15.28
N ALA A 123 -8.62 5.57 -15.42
CA ALA A 123 -9.78 5.92 -14.61
C ALA A 123 -10.90 4.87 -14.65
N PRO A 124 -11.30 4.29 -15.80
CA PRO A 124 -12.33 3.25 -15.83
C PRO A 124 -11.95 1.98 -15.05
N LEU A 125 -10.65 1.62 -15.07
CA LEU A 125 -10.13 0.46 -14.35
C LEU A 125 -10.11 0.71 -12.85
N VAL A 126 -9.66 1.89 -12.43
CA VAL A 126 -9.65 2.32 -11.04
C VAL A 126 -11.08 2.43 -10.52
N GLU A 127 -12.00 3.00 -11.29
CA GLU A 127 -13.42 3.03 -10.93
C GLU A 127 -14.00 1.63 -10.73
N ARG A 128 -13.72 0.69 -11.62
CA ARG A 128 -14.18 -0.69 -11.46
C ARG A 128 -13.55 -1.35 -10.23
N PHE A 129 -12.24 -1.22 -10.04
CA PHE A 129 -11.55 -1.75 -8.86
C PHE A 129 -12.08 -1.14 -7.56
N VAL A 130 -12.32 0.17 -7.54
CA VAL A 130 -12.92 0.86 -6.39
C VAL A 130 -14.37 0.42 -6.21
N ARG A 131 -15.18 0.24 -7.26
CA ARG A 131 -16.55 -0.28 -7.12
C ARG A 131 -16.58 -1.73 -6.62
N ASP A 132 -15.66 -2.55 -7.08
CA ASP A 132 -15.53 -3.96 -6.67
C ASP A 132 -14.88 -4.08 -5.27
N GLY A 133 -14.03 -3.13 -4.88
CA GLY A 133 -13.34 -3.04 -3.58
C GLY A 133 -14.08 -2.21 -2.51
N GLN A 134 -15.03 -1.36 -2.91
CA GLN A 134 -15.97 -0.66 -2.01
C GLN A 134 -17.15 -1.59 -1.75
N GLN A 135 -16.95 -2.51 -0.81
CA GLN A 135 -18.01 -3.17 -0.04
C GLN A 135 -19.07 -3.89 -0.88
N THR A 136 -18.93 -5.22 -1.04
CA THR A 136 -20.10 -6.08 -1.22
C THR A 136 -21.10 -5.68 -0.14
N ARG A 137 -22.24 -5.09 -0.52
CA ARG A 137 -23.32 -4.72 0.40
C ARG A 137 -23.48 -5.87 1.39
N LEU A 138 -23.62 -5.56 2.68
CA LEU A 138 -23.91 -6.61 3.65
C LEU A 138 -25.10 -7.38 3.11
N THR A 139 -24.94 -8.70 2.98
CA THR A 139 -26.05 -9.57 2.59
C THR A 139 -27.15 -9.40 3.62
N GLN A 140 -28.39 -9.74 3.26
CA GLN A 140 -29.49 -9.69 4.21
C GLN A 140 -29.16 -10.47 5.50
N ALA A 141 -28.56 -11.65 5.37
CA ALA A 141 -28.10 -12.43 6.52
C ALA A 141 -27.07 -11.69 7.39
N ALA A 142 -26.19 -10.87 6.80
CA ALA A 142 -25.22 -10.08 7.53
C ALA A 142 -25.86 -8.85 8.22
N LEU A 143 -26.84 -8.21 7.58
CA LEU A 143 -27.62 -7.15 8.20
C LEU A 143 -28.45 -7.66 9.38
N GLU A 144 -29.11 -8.80 9.22
CA GLU A 144 -29.88 -9.44 10.30
C GLU A 144 -28.97 -9.83 11.48
N THR A 145 -27.77 -10.38 11.23
CA THR A 145 -26.80 -10.67 12.30
C THR A 145 -26.32 -9.38 12.98
N LEU A 146 -26.00 -8.36 12.20
CA LEU A 146 -25.53 -7.08 12.73
C LEU A 146 -26.61 -6.43 13.61
N ALA A 147 -27.87 -6.49 13.21
CA ALA A 147 -29.00 -6.02 14.01
C ALA A 147 -29.11 -6.77 15.34
N VAL A 148 -28.98 -8.11 15.33
CA VAL A 148 -28.97 -8.90 16.58
C VAL A 148 -27.86 -8.44 17.52
N VAL A 149 -26.66 -8.19 17.00
CA VAL A 149 -25.54 -7.67 17.82
C VAL A 149 -25.86 -6.28 18.36
N ALA A 150 -26.33 -5.35 17.52
CA ALA A 150 -26.62 -3.98 17.91
C ALA A 150 -27.67 -3.88 19.04
N TYR A 151 -28.73 -4.69 19.00
CA TYR A 151 -29.81 -4.66 20.00
C TYR A 151 -29.58 -5.57 21.22
N ARG A 152 -28.64 -6.53 21.16
CA ARG A 152 -28.40 -7.49 22.27
C ARG A 152 -26.99 -7.47 22.85
N GLN A 153 -26.14 -6.56 22.40
CA GLN A 153 -24.79 -6.43 22.94
C GLN A 153 -24.77 -6.11 24.44
N PRO A 154 -23.75 -6.57 25.17
CA PRO A 154 -22.70 -7.49 24.72
C PRO A 154 -23.22 -8.93 24.56
N VAL A 155 -22.91 -9.60 23.43
CA VAL A 155 -23.50 -10.90 23.06
C VAL A 155 -22.48 -11.90 22.53
N SER A 156 -22.63 -13.19 22.85
CA SER A 156 -21.74 -14.26 22.35
C SER A 156 -22.19 -14.79 20.98
N ARG A 157 -21.26 -15.37 20.20
CA ARG A 157 -21.58 -16.00 18.89
C ARG A 157 -22.68 -17.07 19.00
N ALA A 158 -22.64 -17.89 20.05
CA ALA A 158 -23.63 -18.93 20.30
C ALA A 158 -25.04 -18.33 20.50
N ARG A 159 -25.14 -17.22 21.25
CA ARG A 159 -26.42 -16.54 21.50
C ARG A 159 -26.94 -15.85 20.23
N VAL A 160 -26.07 -15.30 19.39
CA VAL A 160 -26.44 -14.77 18.08
C VAL A 160 -27.00 -15.89 17.18
N ALA A 161 -26.33 -17.04 17.10
CA ALA A 161 -26.79 -18.18 16.32
C ALA A 161 -28.15 -18.72 16.82
N ALA A 162 -28.36 -18.76 18.14
CA ALA A 162 -29.63 -19.16 18.73
C ALA A 162 -30.78 -18.21 18.35
N VAL A 163 -30.54 -16.88 18.36
CA VAL A 163 -31.55 -15.90 17.94
C VAL A 163 -31.84 -15.99 16.44
N ARG A 164 -30.83 -16.22 15.61
CA ARG A 164 -31.00 -16.35 14.16
C ARG A 164 -31.57 -17.69 13.72
N GLY A 165 -31.56 -18.69 14.59
CA GLY A 165 -31.96 -20.07 14.26
C GLY A 165 -31.03 -20.78 13.27
N VAL A 166 -29.90 -20.17 12.90
CA VAL A 166 -28.94 -20.68 11.91
C VAL A 166 -27.50 -20.33 12.30
N ASN A 167 -26.53 -21.09 11.79
CA ASN A 167 -25.12 -20.83 12.03
C ASN A 167 -24.73 -19.43 11.46
N SER A 168 -24.22 -18.57 12.34
CA SER A 168 -23.84 -17.19 12.02
C SER A 168 -22.32 -16.94 12.11
N ASP A 169 -21.49 -17.96 12.24
CA ASP A 169 -20.04 -17.82 12.49
C ASP A 169 -19.29 -17.14 11.34
N GLY A 170 -19.58 -17.54 10.10
CA GLY A 170 -18.98 -16.93 8.91
C GLY A 170 -19.33 -15.45 8.80
N VAL A 171 -20.60 -15.12 9.05
CA VAL A 171 -21.10 -13.74 9.05
C VAL A 171 -20.46 -12.92 10.17
N MET A 172 -20.37 -13.46 11.39
CA MET A 172 -19.69 -12.80 12.51
C MET A 172 -18.22 -12.50 12.20
N ARG A 173 -17.51 -13.46 11.58
CA ARG A 173 -16.12 -13.24 11.13
C ARG A 173 -16.04 -12.12 10.10
N THR A 174 -16.97 -12.06 9.14
CA THR A 174 -17.04 -10.98 8.16
C THR A 174 -17.35 -9.62 8.80
N LEU A 175 -18.27 -9.55 9.76
CA LEU A 175 -18.61 -8.30 10.46
C LEU A 175 -17.42 -7.76 11.28
N VAL A 176 -16.67 -8.66 11.95
CA VAL A 176 -15.44 -8.30 12.66
C VAL A 176 -14.35 -7.85 11.70
N ALA A 177 -14.11 -8.60 10.62
CA ALA A 177 -13.11 -8.24 9.61
C ALA A 177 -13.41 -6.90 8.92
N ARG A 178 -14.69 -6.51 8.83
CA ARG A 178 -15.14 -5.23 8.31
C ARG A 178 -15.16 -4.11 9.36
N GLY A 179 -14.77 -4.40 10.59
CA GLY A 179 -14.72 -3.43 11.69
C GLY A 179 -16.09 -2.93 12.14
N LEU A 180 -17.19 -3.58 11.79
CA LEU A 180 -18.55 -3.19 12.24
C LEU A 180 -18.89 -3.76 13.62
N VAL A 181 -18.21 -4.84 14.01
CA VAL A 181 -18.35 -5.53 15.30
C VAL A 181 -16.96 -5.76 15.87
N GLU A 182 -16.82 -5.66 17.18
CA GLU A 182 -15.57 -5.87 17.91
C GLU A 182 -15.79 -6.72 19.16
N GLU A 183 -14.70 -7.22 19.75
CA GLU A 183 -14.74 -8.04 20.96
C GLU A 183 -14.94 -7.17 22.20
N ALA A 184 -15.84 -7.62 23.08
CA ALA A 184 -16.28 -6.94 24.28
C ALA A 184 -15.93 -7.74 25.55
N GLY A 185 -14.77 -8.37 25.56
CA GLY A 185 -14.31 -9.25 26.64
C GLY A 185 -14.93 -10.64 26.62
N THR A 186 -14.93 -11.30 27.78
CA THR A 186 -15.45 -12.66 27.95
C THR A 186 -16.58 -12.70 28.96
N ASP A 187 -17.55 -13.57 28.71
CA ASP A 187 -18.63 -13.87 29.64
C ASP A 187 -18.06 -14.58 30.88
N PRO A 188 -18.33 -14.10 32.10
CA PRO A 188 -17.69 -14.61 33.31
C PRO A 188 -18.09 -16.05 33.64
N GLU A 189 -19.29 -16.49 33.27
CA GLU A 189 -19.80 -17.82 33.58
C GLU A 189 -19.38 -18.85 32.53
N SER A 190 -19.55 -18.52 31.25
CA SER A 190 -19.31 -19.43 30.12
C SER A 190 -17.91 -19.31 29.51
N GLN A 191 -17.14 -18.28 29.89
CA GLN A 191 -15.84 -17.91 29.29
C GLN A 191 -15.91 -17.66 27.77
N ALA A 192 -17.12 -17.48 27.21
CA ALA A 192 -17.31 -17.22 25.80
C ALA A 192 -16.94 -15.77 25.45
N VAL A 193 -16.34 -15.54 24.28
CA VAL A 193 -16.06 -14.19 23.79
C VAL A 193 -17.38 -13.46 23.49
N LEU A 194 -17.50 -12.24 24.00
CA LEU A 194 -18.62 -11.34 23.78
C LEU A 194 -18.28 -10.36 22.65
N TYR A 195 -19.32 -9.92 21.95
CA TYR A 195 -19.23 -9.01 20.80
C TYR A 195 -20.14 -7.80 20.99
N ARG A 196 -19.70 -6.66 20.48
CA ARG A 196 -20.47 -5.39 20.41
C ARG A 196 -20.21 -4.67 19.09
N THR A 197 -21.07 -3.72 18.73
CA THR A 197 -20.81 -2.82 17.59
C THR A 197 -19.67 -1.85 17.90
N SER A 198 -18.88 -1.51 16.89
CA SER A 198 -17.77 -0.57 17.01
C SER A 198 -18.22 0.90 16.84
N SER A 199 -17.30 1.84 17.06
CA SER A 199 -17.51 3.26 16.68
C SER A 199 -17.73 3.44 15.18
N TYR A 200 -17.04 2.63 14.35
CA TYR A 200 -17.20 2.66 12.89
C TYR A 200 -18.62 2.28 12.43
N PHE A 201 -19.32 1.42 13.17
CA PHE A 201 -20.74 1.16 12.94
C PHE A 201 -21.60 2.42 13.14
N LEU A 202 -21.40 3.16 14.23
CA LEU A 202 -22.14 4.39 14.53
C LEU A 202 -21.88 5.47 13.47
N GLU A 203 -20.62 5.65 13.09
CA GLU A 203 -20.23 6.57 12.00
C GLU A 203 -20.93 6.21 10.68
N ARG A 204 -21.02 4.92 10.36
CA ARG A 204 -21.67 4.44 9.13
C ARG A 204 -23.19 4.58 9.15
N LEU A 205 -23.82 4.53 10.32
CA LEU A 205 -25.26 4.76 10.47
C LEU A 205 -25.60 6.25 10.70
N GLY A 206 -24.60 7.10 10.95
CA GLY A 206 -24.81 8.52 11.26
C GLY A 206 -25.45 8.76 12.62
N LEU A 207 -25.21 7.86 13.59
CA LEU A 207 -25.74 7.94 14.95
C LEU A 207 -24.69 8.49 15.91
N ARG A 208 -25.13 9.26 16.91
CA ARG A 208 -24.24 9.76 17.97
C ARG A 208 -23.89 8.64 18.97
N ASP A 209 -24.88 7.83 19.29
CA ASP A 209 -24.75 6.68 20.18
C ASP A 209 -25.89 5.67 19.94
N LEU A 210 -25.82 4.52 20.61
CA LEU A 210 -26.76 3.41 20.39
C LEU A 210 -28.18 3.69 20.89
N SER A 211 -28.42 4.70 21.72
CA SER A 211 -29.77 5.08 22.16
C SER A 211 -30.61 5.68 21.05
N GLU A 212 -29.98 6.10 19.94
CA GLU A 212 -30.67 6.60 18.75
C GLU A 212 -31.19 5.48 17.84
N LEU A 213 -30.90 4.22 18.16
CA LEU A 213 -31.46 3.09 17.43
C LEU A 213 -32.98 3.00 17.66
N PRO A 214 -33.79 2.81 16.60
CA PRO A 214 -35.23 2.66 16.74
C PRO A 214 -35.61 1.54 17.71
N GLU A 215 -36.64 1.76 18.53
CA GLU A 215 -37.19 0.68 19.33
C GLU A 215 -37.76 -0.43 18.43
N LEU A 216 -37.59 -1.69 18.83
CA LEU A 216 -38.04 -2.87 18.07
C LEU A 216 -39.57 -2.93 17.88
N ALA A 217 -40.35 -2.06 18.54
CA ALA A 217 -41.75 -2.29 18.87
C ALA A 217 -42.86 -1.60 18.03
N PRO A 218 -42.64 -0.98 16.85
CA PRO A 218 -43.77 -0.70 15.95
C PRO A 218 -43.74 -1.45 14.60
N PHE A 219 -42.76 -2.32 14.34
CA PHE A 219 -42.59 -2.97 13.03
C PHE A 219 -42.65 -4.51 13.05
N LEU A 220 -43.05 -5.12 14.17
CA LEU A 220 -43.43 -6.53 14.18
C LEU A 220 -44.87 -6.64 13.66
N PRO A 221 -45.16 -7.39 12.58
CA PRO A 221 -46.54 -7.78 12.31
C PRO A 221 -47.08 -8.54 13.52
N ASP A 222 -48.33 -8.26 13.90
CA ASP A 222 -49.02 -8.68 15.14
C ASP A 222 -49.11 -10.21 15.38
N ASP A 223 -48.50 -11.04 14.55
CA ASP A 223 -48.77 -12.48 14.47
C ASP A 223 -47.79 -13.37 15.28
N VAL A 224 -46.90 -12.82 16.09
CA VAL A 224 -45.96 -13.63 16.90
C VAL A 224 -46.44 -14.00 18.30
N GLU A 225 -47.68 -13.64 18.68
CA GLU A 225 -48.23 -14.03 20.00
C GLU A 225 -48.89 -15.43 20.04
N ASN A 226 -49.00 -16.17 18.93
CA ASN A 226 -49.71 -17.47 18.89
C ASN A 226 -48.82 -18.73 18.77
N LEU A 227 -47.56 -18.69 19.22
CA LEU A 227 -46.70 -19.89 19.25
C LEU A 227 -46.58 -20.55 20.63
N GLU A 228 -47.28 -20.04 21.65
CA GLU A 228 -47.34 -20.65 22.98
C GLU A 228 -48.65 -21.43 23.23
N GLU A 229 -49.16 -22.23 22.27
CA GLU A 229 -50.28 -23.13 22.58
C GLU A 229 -50.40 -24.34 21.64
N THR A 230 -49.35 -25.14 21.48
CA THR A 230 -49.52 -26.55 21.05
C THR A 230 -48.42 -27.42 21.64
N THR A 231 -48.49 -27.69 22.94
CA THR A 231 -48.05 -28.97 23.49
C THR A 231 -48.91 -29.28 24.70
N LYS A 232 -49.99 -30.02 24.47
CA LYS A 232 -50.62 -30.85 25.49
C LYS A 232 -50.92 -32.21 24.87
#